data_AF-A0A9Q2I7A8-F1
#
_entry.id   AF-A0A9Q2I7A8-F1
#
_cell.length_a   1.000
_cell.length_b   1.000
_cell.length_c   1.000
_cell.angle_alpha   90.00
_cell.angle_beta   90.00
_cell.angle_gamma   90.00
#
_symmetry.space_group_name_H-M   'P 1'
#
loop_
_entity.id
_entity.type
_entity.pdbx_description
1 polymer ?
#
loop_
_entity_poly.entity_id
_entity_poly.type
_entity_poly.pdbx_seq_one_letter_code
_entity_poly.pdbx_strand_id
1 'polypeptide(L)'
;MSTTLNRDTLAQVSPKLAELSQQVLFGDIWQRPQLAPRDRSLITLAALAALGRTAQLPWHIGFARQNGVTDDEIAEAFTHLAFYAGWPAAVSALSSLAEEKQ
;
A
#
# COMPACT_ATOMS: atom_id res chain seq x y z
N MET A 1 -5.76 -17.61 15.12
CA MET A 1 -5.64 -17.39 13.68
C MET A 1 -6.13 -15.97 13.41
N SER A 2 -5.25 -15.08 12.97
CA SER A 2 -5.68 -13.73 12.59
C SER A 2 -6.32 -13.84 11.21
N THR A 3 -7.63 -13.68 11.12
CA THR A 3 -8.33 -13.69 9.83
C THR A 3 -8.08 -12.37 9.13
N THR A 4 -7.06 -12.32 8.27
CA THR A 4 -6.82 -11.14 7.42
C THR A 4 -7.99 -10.98 6.47
N LEU A 5 -8.67 -9.83 6.53
CA LEU A 5 -9.74 -9.50 5.59
C LEU A 5 -9.15 -9.36 4.19
N ASN A 6 -9.62 -10.20 3.27
CA ASN A 6 -9.37 -10.13 1.83
C ASN A 6 -10.67 -9.73 1.10
N ARG A 7 -10.63 -9.65 -0.23
CA ARG A 7 -11.80 -9.22 -1.04
C ARG A 7 -13.08 -10.02 -0.72
N ASP A 8 -12.95 -11.34 -0.60
CA ASP A 8 -14.10 -12.24 -0.46
C ASP A 8 -14.64 -12.24 0.98
N THR A 9 -13.75 -12.22 1.96
CA THR A 9 -14.12 -12.15 3.39
C THR A 9 -14.64 -10.77 3.78
N LEU A 10 -14.17 -9.69 3.12
CA LEU A 10 -14.69 -8.34 3.34
C LEU A 10 -16.16 -8.23 2.94
N ALA A 11 -16.56 -8.82 1.82
CA ALA A 11 -17.96 -8.79 1.37
C ALA A 11 -18.91 -9.51 2.34
N GLN A 12 -18.42 -10.54 3.06
CA GLN A 12 -19.20 -11.24 4.07
C GLN A 12 -19.43 -10.40 5.33
N VAL A 13 -18.44 -9.59 5.72
CA VAL A 13 -18.49 -8.76 6.94
C VAL A 13 -19.12 -7.39 6.67
N SER A 14 -18.81 -6.78 5.52
CA SER A 14 -19.30 -5.45 5.13
C SER A 14 -19.49 -5.37 3.60
N PRO A 15 -20.67 -5.79 3.10
CA PRO A 15 -20.97 -5.79 1.67
C PRO A 15 -20.77 -4.42 1.02
N LYS A 16 -21.18 -3.34 1.71
CA LYS A 16 -21.07 -1.99 1.14
C LYS A 16 -19.63 -1.53 0.98
N LEU A 17 -18.76 -1.84 1.93
CA LEU A 17 -17.35 -1.49 1.82
C LEU A 17 -16.67 -2.28 0.70
N ALA A 18 -17.03 -3.55 0.53
CA ALA A 18 -16.54 -4.36 -0.59
C ALA A 18 -17.00 -3.78 -1.95
N GLU A 19 -18.27 -3.37 -2.07
CA GLU A 19 -18.80 -2.70 -3.27
C GLU A 19 -18.05 -1.40 -3.58
N LEU A 20 -17.87 -0.52 -2.59
CA LEU A 20 -17.13 0.75 -2.76
C LEU A 20 -15.67 0.51 -3.15
N SER A 21 -15.03 -0.51 -2.58
CA SER A 21 -13.66 -0.88 -2.93
C SER A 21 -13.57 -1.33 -4.39
N GLN A 22 -14.55 -2.08 -4.88
CA GLN A 22 -14.57 -2.57 -6.25
C GLN A 22 -14.91 -1.47 -7.25
N GLN A 23 -16.00 -0.72 -7.01
CA GLN A 23 -16.55 0.20 -8.00
C GLN A 23 -15.86 1.57 -7.96
N VAL A 24 -15.65 2.13 -6.77
CA VAL A 24 -15.13 3.50 -6.62
C VAL A 24 -13.61 3.49 -6.53
N LEU A 25 -13.04 2.69 -5.63
CA LEU A 25 -11.59 2.68 -5.44
C LEU A 25 -10.88 2.09 -6.67
N PHE A 26 -11.02 0.80 -6.91
CA PHE A 26 -10.28 0.12 -7.98
C PHE A 26 -10.91 0.31 -9.37
N GLY A 27 -12.22 0.49 -9.45
CA GLY A 27 -12.97 0.67 -10.70
C GLY A 27 -12.95 2.08 -11.28
N ASP A 28 -12.69 3.11 -10.47
CA ASP A 28 -12.62 4.51 -10.91
C ASP A 28 -11.31 5.17 -10.47
N ILE A 29 -11.11 5.43 -9.18
CA ILE A 29 -10.01 6.30 -8.70
C ILE A 29 -8.62 5.78 -9.13
N TRP A 30 -8.40 4.47 -9.12
CA TRP A 30 -7.16 3.85 -9.58
C TRP A 30 -7.02 3.78 -11.12
N GLN A 31 -8.11 3.94 -11.88
CA GLN A 31 -8.13 3.93 -13.36
C GLN A 31 -7.95 5.32 -13.98
N ARG A 32 -8.03 6.38 -13.17
CA ARG A 32 -7.94 7.76 -13.66
C ARG A 32 -6.60 8.05 -14.35
N PRO A 33 -6.60 8.51 -15.62
CA PRO A 33 -5.38 8.56 -16.46
C PRO A 33 -4.40 9.69 -16.11
N GLN A 34 -4.80 10.65 -15.27
CA GLN A 34 -3.99 11.81 -14.94
C GLN A 34 -2.77 11.50 -14.06
N LEU A 35 -2.74 10.31 -13.44
CA LEU A 35 -1.61 9.85 -12.63
C LEU A 35 -1.42 8.36 -12.88
N ALA A 36 -0.19 7.97 -13.24
CA ALA A 36 0.12 6.60 -13.59
C ALA A 36 -0.10 5.65 -12.41
N PRO A 37 -0.44 4.37 -12.66
CA PRO A 37 -0.58 3.37 -11.60
C PRO A 37 0.68 3.25 -10.71
N ARG A 38 1.87 3.35 -11.31
CA ARG A 38 3.16 3.39 -10.60
C ARG A 38 3.20 4.47 -9.53
N ASP A 39 2.88 5.70 -9.92
CA ASP A 39 2.97 6.86 -9.04
C ASP A 39 1.88 6.83 -7.97
N ARG A 40 0.68 6.32 -8.30
CA ARG A 40 -0.38 6.05 -7.30
C ARG A 40 0.06 5.05 -6.24
N SER A 41 0.73 3.99 -6.66
CA SER A 41 1.30 3.01 -5.74
C SER A 41 2.34 3.64 -4.82
N LEU A 42 3.27 4.44 -5.37
CA LEU A 42 4.29 5.11 -4.57
C LEU A 42 3.68 6.07 -3.53
N ILE A 43 2.68 6.86 -3.92
CA ILE A 43 1.95 7.76 -3.00
C ILE A 43 1.21 6.96 -1.93
N THR A 44 0.57 5.85 -2.31
CA THR A 44 -0.16 5.00 -1.36
C THR A 44 0.79 4.39 -0.33
N LEU A 45 1.93 3.86 -0.77
CA LEU A 45 2.98 3.35 0.13
C LEU A 45 3.48 4.44 1.07
N ALA A 46 3.75 5.64 0.54
CA ALA A 46 4.23 6.75 1.34
C ALA A 46 3.20 7.18 2.41
N ALA A 47 1.93 7.26 2.04
CA ALA A 47 0.85 7.59 2.97
C ALA A 47 0.67 6.52 4.06
N LEU A 48 0.70 5.23 3.70
CA LEU A 48 0.60 4.13 4.66
C LEU A 48 1.76 4.13 5.65
N ALA A 49 2.99 4.34 5.16
CA ALA A 49 4.17 4.44 6.01
C ALA A 49 4.07 5.65 6.96
N ALA A 50 3.76 6.84 6.43
CA ALA A 50 3.66 8.05 7.23
C ALA A 50 2.55 8.00 8.30
N LEU A 51 1.45 7.30 8.02
CA LEU A 51 0.33 7.10 8.96
C LEU A 51 0.51 5.88 9.89
N GLY A 52 1.65 5.18 9.82
CA GLY A 52 1.92 4.00 10.64
C GLY A 52 0.99 2.81 10.35
N ARG A 53 0.44 2.71 9.14
CA ARG A 53 -0.49 1.65 8.71
C ARG A 53 0.27 0.46 8.10
N THR A 54 1.29 0.00 8.79
CA THR A 54 2.24 -1.01 8.27
C THR A 54 1.60 -2.36 7.95
N ALA A 55 0.51 -2.73 8.63
CA ALA A 55 -0.24 -3.95 8.33
C ALA A 55 -0.83 -4.00 6.89
N GLN A 56 -0.92 -2.86 6.20
CA GLN A 56 -1.36 -2.80 4.80
C GLN A 56 -0.20 -2.81 3.80
N LEU A 57 1.03 -2.52 4.25
CA LEU A 57 2.19 -2.40 3.37
C LEU A 57 2.51 -3.66 2.56
N PRO A 58 2.46 -4.90 3.11
CA PRO A 58 2.81 -6.10 2.33
C PRO A 58 2.04 -6.22 1.02
N TRP A 59 0.71 -6.12 1.08
CA TRP A 59 -0.14 -6.19 -0.11
C TRP A 59 0.14 -5.02 -1.08
N HIS A 60 0.30 -3.80 -0.56
CA HIS A 60 0.55 -2.63 -1.40
C HIS A 60 1.95 -2.60 -2.01
N ILE A 61 2.95 -3.21 -1.37
CA ILE A 61 4.31 -3.38 -1.92
C ILE A 61 4.25 -4.32 -3.12
N GLY A 62 3.58 -5.47 -2.97
CA GLY A 62 3.31 -6.39 -4.08
C GLY A 62 2.57 -5.72 -5.24
N PHE A 63 1.55 -4.90 -4.93
CA PHE A 63 0.82 -4.15 -5.94
C PHE A 63 1.64 -3.04 -6.60
N ALA A 64 2.53 -2.37 -5.87
CA ALA A 64 3.46 -1.39 -6.42
C ALA A 64 4.45 -2.00 -7.42
N ARG A 65 4.98 -3.18 -7.11
CA ARG A 65 5.84 -3.96 -8.01
C ARG A 65 5.13 -4.32 -9.31
N GLN A 66 3.88 -4.79 -9.23
CA GLN A 66 3.05 -5.08 -10.42
C GLN A 66 2.82 -3.83 -11.28
N ASN A 67 2.73 -2.66 -10.66
CA ASN A 67 2.61 -1.37 -11.33
C ASN A 67 3.95 -0.77 -11.79
N GLY A 68 5.08 -1.47 -11.60
CA GLY A 68 6.39 -1.08 -12.11
C GLY A 68 7.25 -0.23 -11.18
N VAL A 69 6.94 -0.16 -9.88
CA VAL A 69 7.84 0.44 -8.87
C VAL A 69 8.90 -0.60 -8.48
N THR A 70 10.18 -0.21 -8.46
CA THR A 70 11.25 -1.12 -8.05
C THR A 70 11.44 -1.14 -6.53
N ASP A 71 12.04 -2.21 -6.00
CA ASP A 71 12.35 -2.29 -4.57
C ASP A 71 13.29 -1.18 -4.10
N ASP A 72 14.23 -0.75 -4.95
CA ASP A 72 15.15 0.36 -4.66
C ASP A 72 14.39 1.69 -4.53
N GLU A 73 13.40 1.92 -5.41
CA GLU A 73 12.55 3.10 -5.35
C GLU A 73 11.65 3.10 -4.11
N ILE A 74 11.13 1.94 -3.70
CA ILE A 74 10.34 1.80 -2.46
C ILE A 74 11.23 2.05 -1.24
N ALA A 75 12.42 1.46 -1.21
CA ALA A 75 13.38 1.65 -0.12
C ALA A 75 13.79 3.13 0.02
N GLU A 76 14.04 3.81 -1.10
CA GLU A 76 14.35 5.24 -1.09
C GLU A 76 13.16 6.10 -0.65
N ALA A 77 11.94 5.79 -1.09
CA ALA A 77 10.76 6.52 -0.64
C ALA A 77 10.57 6.41 0.88
N PHE A 78 10.73 5.22 1.45
CA PHE A 78 10.63 5.02 2.90
C PHE A 78 11.79 5.68 3.66
N THR A 79 13.00 5.64 3.11
CA THR A 79 14.16 6.35 3.67
C THR A 79 13.93 7.85 3.69
N HIS A 80 13.41 8.42 2.59
CA HIS A 80 13.07 9.83 2.50
C HIS A 80 12.02 10.23 3.54
N LEU A 81 11.05 9.36 3.83
CA LEU A 81 10.05 9.60 4.86
C LEU A 81 10.61 9.66 6.29
N ALA A 82 11.83 9.18 6.55
CA ALA A 82 12.45 9.35 7.87
C ALA A 82 12.54 10.84 8.26
N PHE A 83 12.70 11.73 7.29
CA PHE A 83 12.80 13.17 7.48
C PHE A 83 11.45 13.88 7.62
N TYR A 84 10.37 13.31 7.08
CA TYR A 84 9.03 13.94 7.04
C TYR A 84 8.02 13.30 7.99
N ALA A 85 8.16 12.00 8.26
CA ALA A 85 7.29 11.21 9.12
C ALA A 85 8.03 10.59 10.32
N GLY A 86 9.34 10.82 10.43
CA GLY A 86 10.19 10.35 11.52
C GLY A 86 10.77 8.94 11.30
N TRP A 87 11.91 8.70 11.93
CA TRP A 87 12.63 7.42 11.88
C TRP A 87 11.77 6.19 12.18
N PRO A 88 10.90 6.18 13.21
CA PRO A 88 10.07 5.01 13.52
C PRO A 88 9.14 4.60 12.36
N ALA A 89 8.57 5.56 11.63
CA ALA A 89 7.71 5.29 10.49
C ALA A 89 8.50 4.66 9.33
N ALA A 90 9.67 5.24 9.01
CA ALA A 90 10.55 4.73 7.97
C ALA A 90 11.06 3.31 8.27
N VAL A 91 11.57 3.08 9.49
CA VAL A 91 12.06 1.76 9.91
C VAL A 91 10.95 0.71 9.87
N SER A 92 9.76 1.04 10.37
CA SER A 92 8.63 0.10 10.35
C SER A 92 8.21 -0.27 8.92
N ALA A 93 8.23 0.70 8.00
CA ALA A 93 7.93 0.45 6.60
C ALA A 93 9.02 -0.38 5.88
N LEU A 94 10.29 -0.12 6.17
CA LEU A 94 11.42 -0.88 5.64
C LEU A 94 11.43 -2.32 6.16
N SER A 95 11.02 -2.57 7.41
CA SER A 95 10.84 -3.93 7.92
C SER A 95 9.83 -4.72 7.09
N SER A 96 8.68 -4.12 6.75
CA SER A 96 7.69 -4.77 5.87
C SER A 96 8.23 -5.06 4.47
N LEU A 97 9.10 -4.20 3.93
CA LEU A 97 9.75 -4.45 2.64
C LEU A 97 10.76 -5.61 2.70
N ALA A 98 11.48 -5.74 3.83
CA ALA A 98 12.47 -6.79 4.03
C ALA A 98 11.82 -8.18 4.22
N GLU A 99 10.68 -8.24 4.91
CA GLU A 99 9.91 -9.48 5.13
C GLU A 99 9.39 -10.07 3.81
N GLU A 100 8.99 -9.23 2.85
CA GLU A 100 8.53 -9.65 1.51
C GLU A 100 9.65 -10.20 0.61
N LYS A 101 10.92 -10.08 1.00
CA LYS A 101 12.06 -10.68 0.27
C LYS A 101 12.43 -12.09 0.76
N GLN A 102 11.84 -12.54 1.87
CA GLN A 102 12.06 -13.88 2.44
C GLN A 102 11.03 -14.88 1.89
#